data_AF-A0A1C5EPI4-F1
#
_entry.id   AF-A0A1C5EPI4-F1
#
_cell.length_a   1.000
_cell.length_b   1.000
_cell.length_c   1.000
_cell.angle_alpha   90.00
_cell.angle_beta   90.00
_cell.angle_gamma   90.00
#
_symmetry.space_group_name_H-M   'P 1'
#
loop_
_entity.id
_entity.type
_entity.pdbx_description
1 polymer ?
#
loop_
_entity_poly.entity_id
_entity_poly.type
_entity_poly.pdbx_seq_one_letter_code
_entity_poly.pdbx_strand_id
1 'polypeptide(L)' 'MSVSTPSPTPPIRVERGEATDEELAALTVLLLSRSALPGPGTDTSSPGTTSWRPHSFHAPHSWQRA' A
#
# COMPACT_ATOMS: atom_id res chain seq x y z
N MET A 1 18.15 35.81 1.37
CA MET A 1 18.29 34.38 1.73
C MET A 1 17.06 33.67 1.19
N SER A 2 17.18 32.94 0.08
CA SER A 2 16.03 32.25 -0.52
C SER A 2 15.87 30.89 0.15
N VAL A 3 14.73 30.68 0.80
CA VAL A 3 14.40 29.42 1.46
C VAL A 3 13.76 28.51 0.42
N SER A 4 14.44 27.42 0.07
CA SER A 4 13.85 26.39 -0.80
C SER A 4 12.92 25.53 0.06
N THR A 5 11.60 25.69 -0.08
CA THR A 5 10.64 24.78 0.54
C THR A 5 10.76 23.41 -0.13
N PRO A 6 10.97 22.31 0.62
CA PRO A 6 11.00 20.99 0.02
C PRO A 6 9.63 20.73 -0.62
N SER A 7 9.63 20.40 -1.91
CA SER A 7 8.41 19.92 -2.57
C SER A 7 7.97 18.62 -1.87
N PRO A 8 6.69 18.47 -1.50
CA PRO A 8 6.22 17.28 -0.79
C PRO A 8 6.42 16.05 -1.68
N THR A 9 7.09 15.02 -1.12
CA THR A 9 7.15 13.71 -1.76
C THR A 9 5.73 13.15 -1.87
N PRO A 10 5.29 12.72 -3.07
CA PRO A 10 3.96 12.17 -3.24
C PRO A 10 3.78 10.93 -2.37
N PRO A 11 2.61 10.74 -1.72
CA PRO A 11 2.38 9.65 -0.77
C PRO A 11 2.31 8.26 -1.44
N ILE A 12 2.14 8.21 -2.76
CA ILE A 12 2.06 6.99 -3.56
C ILE A 12 3.02 7.15 -4.74
N ARG A 13 3.83 6.11 -4.98
CA ARG A 13 4.72 6.02 -6.15
C ARG A 13 4.08 5.15 -7.23
N VAL A 14 4.05 5.66 -8.45
CA VAL A 14 3.55 4.94 -9.63
C VAL A 14 4.75 4.42 -10.42
N GLU A 15 4.88 3.10 -10.57
CA GLU A 15 6.04 2.50 -11.28
C GLU A 15 5.88 2.52 -12.80
N ARG A 16 4.64 2.51 -13.31
CA ARG A 16 4.34 2.51 -14.73
C ARG A 16 3.01 3.20 -15.02
N GLY A 17 2.97 3.99 -16.08
CA GLY A 17 1.78 4.76 -16.48
C GLY A 17 1.57 5.97 -15.58
N GLU A 18 0.41 6.62 -15.75
CA GLU A 18 -0.06 7.71 -14.91
C GLU A 18 -1.34 7.26 -14.19
N ALA A 19 -1.46 7.58 -12.91
CA ALA A 19 -2.69 7.32 -12.16
C ALA A 19 -3.69 8.45 -12.41
N THR A 20 -4.92 8.10 -12.75
CA THR A 20 -6.00 9.07 -12.87
C THR A 20 -6.47 9.53 -11.50
N ASP A 21 -7.09 10.71 -11.43
CA ASP A 21 -7.67 11.24 -10.19
C ASP A 21 -8.70 10.28 -9.57
N GLU A 22 -9.48 9.58 -10.41
CA GLU A 22 -10.47 8.60 -9.99
C GLU A 22 -9.81 7.37 -9.33
N GLU A 23 -8.73 6.85 -9.93
CA GLU A 23 -7.98 5.72 -9.36
C GLU A 23 -7.32 6.11 -8.03
N LEU A 24 -6.78 7.32 -7.92
CA LEU A 24 -6.22 7.84 -6.66
C LEU A 24 -7.30 8.00 -5.58
N ALA A 25 -8.49 8.47 -5.94
CA ALA A 25 -9.62 8.55 -5.03
C ALA A 25 -10.04 7.15 -4.54
N ALA A 26 -10.15 6.18 -5.44
CA ALA A 26 -10.49 4.79 -5.10
C ALA A 26 -9.45 4.17 -4.15
N LEU A 27 -8.16 4.35 -4.43
CA LEU A 27 -7.08 3.90 -3.54
C LEU A 27 -7.16 4.56 -2.16
N THR A 28 -7.46 5.85 -2.10
CA THR A 28 -7.63 6.57 -0.83
C THR A 28 -8.76 5.95 -0.01
N VAL A 29 -9.92 5.70 -0.61
CA VAL A 29 -11.05 5.05 0.06
C VAL A 29 -10.68 3.67 0.57
N LEU A 30 -9.98 2.87 -0.24
CA LEU A 30 -9.52 1.53 0.17
C LEU A 30 -8.57 1.58 1.37
N LEU A 31 -7.59 2.49 1.34
CA LEU A 31 -6.61 2.64 2.43
C LEU A 31 -7.29 3.10 3.72
N LEU A 32 -8.20 4.08 3.64
CA LEU A 32 -8.97 4.54 4.79
C LEU A 32 -9.86 3.43 5.36
N SER A 33 -10.57 2.69 4.49
CA SER A 33 -11.43 1.57 4.90
C SER A 33 -10.63 0.47 5.60
N ARG A 34 -9.43 0.16 5.11
CA ARG A 34 -8.54 -0.81 5.75
C ARG A 34 -7.99 -0.29 7.08
N SER A 35 -7.70 1.01 7.18
CA SER A 35 -7.22 1.62 8.44
C SER A 35 -8.30 1.66 9.53
N ALA A 36 -9.58 1.66 9.12
CA ALA A 36 -10.70 1.61 10.04
C ALA A 36 -10.94 0.20 10.63
N LEU A 37 -10.25 -0.82 10.13
CA LEU A 37 -10.33 -2.17 10.70
C LEU A 37 -9.56 -2.22 12.03
N PRO A 38 -10.14 -2.80 13.09
CA PRO A 38 -9.47 -2.89 14.38
C PRO A 38 -8.14 -3.64 14.27
N GLY A 39 -7.15 -3.16 15.04
CA GLY A 39 -5.79 -3.67 15.06
C GLY A 39 -5.69 -5.15 15.48
N PRO A 40 -4.51 -5.77 15.31
CA PRO A 40 -4.31 -7.19 15.58
C PRO A 40 -4.73 -7.55 17.01
N GLY A 41 -5.81 -8.32 17.14
CA GLY A 41 -6.46 -8.64 18.42
C GLY A 41 -7.98 -8.77 18.34
N THR A 42 -8.62 -8.25 17.28
CA THR A 42 -10.00 -8.61 16.96
C THR A 42 -10.02 -9.87 16.12
N ASP A 43 -10.42 -10.99 16.72
CA ASP A 43 -10.60 -12.28 16.06
C ASP A 43 -11.62 -12.18 14.92
N THR A 44 -11.15 -11.81 13.74
CA THR A 44 -11.85 -12.09 12.50
C THR A 44 -11.69 -13.58 12.29
N SER A 45 -12.79 -14.34 12.38
CA SER A 45 -12.85 -15.77 12.09
C SER A 45 -11.90 -16.13 10.94
N SER A 46 -10.85 -16.89 11.25
CA SER A 46 -9.79 -17.18 10.29
C SER A 46 -10.38 -17.97 9.11
N PRO A 47 -10.37 -17.47 7.86
CA PRO A 47 -10.40 -18.39 6.73
C PRO A 47 -9.18 -19.32 6.87
N GLY A 48 -9.35 -20.59 6.52
CA GLY A 48 -8.36 -21.67 6.74
C GLY A 48 -6.92 -21.28 6.43
N THR A 49 -6.00 -21.88 7.17
CA THR A 49 -4.59 -21.51 7.40
C THR A 49 -3.64 -21.54 6.17
N THR A 50 -4.08 -21.27 4.94
CA THR A 50 -3.34 -21.74 3.75
C THR A 50 -3.19 -20.83 2.53
N SER A 51 -3.53 -19.53 2.50
CA SER A 51 -3.39 -18.78 1.22
C SER A 51 -2.31 -17.69 1.11
N TRP A 52 -1.72 -17.17 2.20
CA TRP A 52 -0.83 -15.99 2.10
C TRP A 52 0.40 -16.01 3.02
N ARG A 53 0.95 -17.19 3.33
CA ARG A 53 2.28 -17.23 3.95
C ARG A 53 3.29 -16.60 2.96
N PRO A 54 4.15 -15.66 3.40
CA PRO A 54 5.24 -15.18 2.58
C PRO A 54 6.06 -16.38 2.10
N HIS A 55 6.13 -16.59 0.80
CA HIS A 55 6.94 -17.66 0.25
C HIS A 55 8.41 -17.24 0.40
N SER A 56 9.28 -18.19 0.74
CA SER A 56 10.74 -17.98 0.76
C SER A 56 11.29 -17.69 -0.65
N PHE A 57 10.49 -17.94 -1.69
CA PHE A 57 10.77 -17.53 -3.06
C PHE A 57 10.51 -16.03 -3.24
N HIS A 58 11.58 -15.30 -3.55
CA HIS A 58 11.49 -13.93 -4.04
C HIS A 58 11.72 -13.93 -5.55
N ALA A 59 10.74 -13.46 -6.31
CA ALA A 59 10.91 -13.25 -7.74
C ALA A 59 12.05 -12.22 -7.97
N PRO A 60 12.94 -12.43 -8.96
CA PRO A 60 14.06 -11.52 -9.25
C PRO A 60 13.65 -10.05 -9.48
N HIS A 61 12.39 -9.81 -9.86
CA HIS A 61 11.84 -8.48 -10.14
C HIS A 61 10.70 -8.08 -9.18
N SER A 62 10.69 -8.61 -7.95
CA SER A 62 9.67 -8.21 -6.97
C SER A 62 9.91 -6.76 -6.51
N TRP A 63 8.89 -5.92 -6.65
CA TRP A 63 8.85 -4.56 -6.13
C TRP A 63 8.91 -4.49 -4.60
N GLN A 64 8.64 -5.60 -3.90
CA GLN A 64 8.75 -5.70 -2.43
C GLN A 64 10.21 -5.69 -1.91
N ARG A 65 11.23 -5.78 -2.79
CA ARG A 65 12.65 -5.86 -2.40
C ARG A 65 13.42 -4.55 -2.55
N ALA A 66 12.73 -3.43 -2.78
CA ALA A 66 13.31 -2.08 -2.76
C ALA A 66 13.18 -1.46 -1.36
#